data_AF-A0A1H7G133-F1
#
_entry.id   AF-A0A1H7G133-F1
#
_cell.length_a   1.000
_cell.length_b   1.000
_cell.length_c   1.000
_cell.angle_alpha   90.00
_cell.angle_beta   90.00
_cell.angle_gamma   90.00
#
_symmetry.space_group_name_H-M   'P 1'
#
loop_
_entity.id
_entity.type
_entity.pdbx_description
1 polymer ?
#
loop_
_entity_poly.entity_id
_entity_poly.type
_entity_poly.pdbx_seq_one_letter_code
_entity_poly.pdbx_strand_id
1 'polypeptide(L)'
;MTAAVSMRQFRVPNLPLGEPQVDLTPPEVRTTRRRLRACEECDWVSALPPLRSGEKAECPRCGHTLATRHYRPAQRSMALAISALVALFLAVTFPFVSFTAGGVGNRIELSETATSLIGFDQPIVAIAVILTIMVLPAVYLLGVIWLQFGLMRGEPLEASRRIARSLAHLHPWMMADVFIIGALVSLIKLSSMAQIDVGPAFWAYCTFALLLLMTTQSLDADWMWFSLAGEPLAPKGTRTGMTAAPQGLAGCHTCGLINRLDDHSHCRRCGERLHARLPHSQQRTWALLAAATLMYIPANLYPIMTTTSLGQSSPSTIVGGVVELIQMGSWPVAVVIFMASVIVPVGKLFALAWLCLMVKRSSELNALTRTRLYRLTEFIGRWSMVDVFVVAILVALIRAGSLMSITPGPAALAFGGVVVLTMLAAMTFDPRLLWDSPAPRESAEPRDRPRQGAPG
;
A
#
# COMPACT_ATOMS: atom_id res chain seq x y z
N MET A 1 47.28 -3.97 -31.41
CA MET A 1 46.58 -4.32 -30.16
C MET A 1 46.85 -3.25 -29.12
N THR A 2 45.96 -2.26 -28.98
CA THR A 2 45.67 -1.47 -27.75
C THR A 2 44.66 -0.38 -28.14
N ALA A 3 43.38 -0.67 -27.96
CA ALA A 3 42.31 0.31 -28.17
C ALA A 3 42.12 1.12 -26.89
N ALA A 4 42.35 2.43 -26.99
CA ALA A 4 42.21 3.38 -25.90
C ALA A 4 40.72 3.59 -25.54
N VAL A 5 40.41 3.42 -24.26
CA VAL A 5 39.09 3.69 -23.67
C VAL A 5 38.87 5.20 -23.58
N SER A 6 37.92 5.71 -24.35
CA SER A 6 37.48 7.11 -24.29
C SER A 6 36.71 7.39 -22.99
N MET A 7 37.39 7.99 -22.01
CA MET A 7 36.73 8.62 -20.85
C MET A 7 35.97 9.86 -21.33
N ARG A 8 34.65 9.76 -21.47
CA ARG A 8 33.78 10.95 -21.60
C ARG A 8 33.76 11.69 -20.26
N GLN A 9 34.40 12.86 -20.23
CA GLN A 9 34.35 13.81 -19.12
C GLN A 9 32.89 14.17 -18.79
N PHE A 10 32.46 13.89 -17.56
CA PHE A 10 31.24 14.43 -16.98
C PHE A 10 31.40 15.96 -16.89
N ARG A 11 30.68 16.70 -17.73
CA ARG A 11 30.56 18.15 -17.62
C ARG A 11 29.71 18.46 -16.38
N VAL A 12 30.36 18.76 -15.26
CA VAL A 12 29.70 19.35 -14.10
C VAL A 12 29.13 20.71 -14.56
N PRO A 13 27.83 20.99 -14.38
CA PRO A 13 27.29 22.31 -14.72
C PRO A 13 28.02 23.37 -13.88
N ASN A 14 28.62 24.36 -14.55
CA ASN A 14 29.22 25.52 -13.89
C ASN A 14 28.14 26.23 -13.06
N LEU A 15 28.15 25.99 -11.75
CA LEU A 15 27.42 26.81 -10.79
C LEU A 15 28.11 28.18 -10.74
N PRO A 16 27.37 29.29 -10.87
CA PRO A 16 27.95 30.62 -10.81
C PRO A 16 28.70 30.83 -9.49
N LEU A 17 29.96 31.24 -9.59
CA LEU A 17 30.84 31.54 -8.46
C LEU A 17 30.24 32.70 -7.66
N GLY A 18 29.62 32.39 -6.52
CA GLY A 18 28.97 33.36 -5.64
C GLY A 18 27.85 32.79 -4.77
N GLU A 19 27.29 31.62 -5.10
CA GLU A 19 26.30 30.96 -4.23
C GLU A 19 27.00 30.15 -3.11
N PRO A 20 26.61 30.32 -1.84
CA PRO A 20 27.16 29.52 -0.75
C PRO A 20 26.86 28.03 -1.00
N GLN A 21 27.88 27.18 -0.88
CA GLN A 21 27.77 25.73 -1.10
C GLN A 21 26.84 25.03 -0.09
N VAL A 22 26.45 25.73 0.98
CA VAL A 22 25.42 25.33 1.93
C VAL A 22 24.50 26.54 2.16
N ASP A 23 23.25 26.39 1.73
CA ASP A 23 22.20 27.39 1.89
C ASP A 23 21.69 27.38 3.34
N LEU A 24 21.98 28.46 4.08
CA LEU A 24 21.57 28.67 5.48
C LEU A 24 20.19 29.34 5.60
N THR A 25 19.54 29.66 4.47
CA THR A 25 18.25 30.34 4.46
C THR A 25 17.12 29.35 4.80
N PRO A 26 16.12 29.71 5.62
CA PRO A 26 14.96 28.86 5.86
C PRO A 26 14.29 28.46 4.54
N PRO A 27 13.87 27.19 4.35
CA PRO A 27 13.31 26.71 3.09
C PRO A 27 12.05 27.48 2.64
N GLU A 28 11.42 28.22 3.56
CA GLU A 28 10.24 29.06 3.36
C GLU A 28 10.52 30.35 2.57
N VAL A 29 11.78 30.80 2.50
CA VAL A 29 12.21 32.04 1.82
C VAL A 29 12.65 31.78 0.37
N ARG A 30 12.67 30.51 -0.08
CA ARG A 30 13.14 30.16 -1.43
C ARG A 30 12.16 30.65 -2.50
N THR A 31 12.62 31.61 -3.32
CA THR A 31 11.96 32.08 -4.55
C THR A 31 12.19 31.15 -5.75
N THR A 32 12.95 30.07 -5.58
CA THR A 32 13.25 29.11 -6.64
C THR A 32 12.05 28.20 -6.90
N ARG A 33 11.48 28.28 -8.12
CA ARG A 33 10.38 27.40 -8.58
C ARG A 33 10.83 25.96 -8.88
N ARG A 34 11.96 25.53 -8.32
CA ARG A 34 12.53 24.19 -8.47
C ARG A 34 12.27 23.39 -7.20
N ARG A 35 12.08 22.07 -7.35
CA ARG A 35 11.95 21.15 -6.22
C ARG A 35 10.81 21.50 -5.24
N LEU A 36 9.71 22.06 -5.73
CA LEU A 36 8.51 22.23 -4.93
C LEU A 36 7.68 20.93 -4.94
N ARG A 37 7.19 20.52 -3.77
CA ARG A 37 6.26 19.39 -3.61
C ARG A 37 5.06 19.81 -2.79
N ALA A 38 3.89 19.32 -3.18
CA ALA A 38 2.68 19.39 -2.36
C ALA A 38 2.54 18.07 -1.61
N CYS A 39 2.29 18.13 -0.30
CA CYS A 39 2.10 16.95 0.51
C CYS A 39 0.82 16.19 0.11
N GLU A 40 0.91 14.88 -0.06
CA GLU A 40 -0.22 14.03 -0.45
C GLU A 40 -1.29 13.92 0.65
N GLU A 41 -0.91 14.10 1.92
CA GLU A 41 -1.84 14.00 3.06
C GLU A 41 -2.48 15.32 3.49
N CYS A 42 -1.73 16.42 3.52
CA CYS A 42 -2.20 17.72 4.06
C CYS A 42 -2.19 18.86 3.04
N ASP A 43 -1.85 18.57 1.78
CA ASP A 43 -1.82 19.50 0.66
C ASP A 43 -0.83 20.68 0.80
N TRP A 44 0.02 20.65 1.82
CA TRP A 44 0.99 21.72 2.12
C TRP A 44 2.11 21.78 1.08
N VAL A 45 2.36 22.98 0.54
CA VAL A 45 3.43 23.22 -0.45
C VAL A 45 4.73 23.55 0.27
N SER A 46 5.76 22.74 0.02
CA SER A 46 7.09 22.90 0.59
C SER A 46 8.17 22.80 -0.48
N ALA A 47 9.25 23.57 -0.30
CA ALA A 47 10.47 23.43 -1.08
C ALA A 47 11.31 22.29 -0.50
N LEU A 48 11.73 21.35 -1.35
CA LEU A 48 12.61 20.28 -0.91
C LEU A 48 14.04 20.82 -0.70
N PRO A 49 14.65 20.56 0.46
CA PRO A 49 16.07 20.84 0.65
C PRO A 49 16.91 19.95 -0.28
N PRO A 50 18.16 20.35 -0.60
CA PRO A 50 19.09 19.45 -1.26
C PRO A 50 19.39 18.26 -0.34
N LEU A 51 18.80 17.10 -0.63
CA LEU A 51 18.99 15.86 0.14
C LEU A 51 20.32 15.19 -0.21
N ARG A 52 21.13 14.87 0.81
CA ARG A 52 22.30 13.99 0.69
C ARG A 52 21.88 12.52 0.69
N SER A 53 22.81 11.63 0.35
CA SER A 53 22.54 10.19 0.39
C SER A 53 22.24 9.74 1.82
N GLY A 54 21.11 9.07 2.02
CA GLY A 54 20.61 8.62 3.33
C GLY A 54 19.63 9.58 4.00
N GLU A 55 19.42 10.78 3.47
CA GLU A 55 18.50 11.77 4.06
C GLU A 55 17.07 11.62 3.52
N LYS A 56 16.10 12.03 4.34
CA LYS A 56 14.68 12.13 3.99
C LYS A 56 14.15 13.54 4.27
N ALA A 57 13.23 14.00 3.44
CA ALA A 57 12.48 15.24 3.65
C ALA A 57 11.10 14.90 4.22
N GLU A 58 10.70 15.58 5.28
CA GLU A 58 9.37 15.45 5.90
C GLU A 58 8.57 16.74 5.75
N CYS A 59 7.25 16.61 5.65
CA CYS A 59 6.34 17.73 5.60
C CYS A 59 6.30 18.42 6.98
N PRO A 60 6.55 19.75 7.05
CA PRO A 60 6.57 20.46 8.34
C PRO A 60 5.20 20.52 9.03
N ARG A 61 4.10 20.34 8.29
CA ARG A 61 2.73 20.42 8.83
C ARG A 61 2.22 19.09 9.40
N CYS A 62 2.45 17.98 8.71
CA CYS A 62 1.90 16.67 9.10
C CYS A 62 2.95 15.58 9.37
N GLY A 63 4.24 15.84 9.09
CA GLY A 63 5.31 14.85 9.23
C GLY A 63 5.30 13.73 8.17
N HIS A 64 4.52 13.85 7.10
CA HIS A 64 4.55 12.87 6.00
C HIS A 64 5.87 12.97 5.23
N THR A 65 6.45 11.85 4.82
CA THR A 65 7.73 11.82 4.09
C THR A 65 7.52 12.25 2.64
N LEU A 66 8.11 13.37 2.23
CA LEU A 66 7.96 13.94 0.87
C LEU A 66 8.94 13.33 -0.14
N ALA A 67 10.16 13.01 0.29
CA ALA A 67 11.18 12.38 -0.53
C ALA A 67 12.22 11.68 0.34
N THR A 68 12.78 10.58 -0.14
CA THR A 68 13.85 9.83 0.50
C THR A 68 14.99 9.65 -0.48
N ARG A 69 16.23 9.86 -0.06
CA ARG A 69 17.39 9.76 -0.95
C ARG A 69 18.26 8.58 -0.56
N HIS A 70 18.38 7.60 -1.43
CA HIS A 70 19.22 6.42 -1.17
C HIS A 70 20.60 6.52 -1.82
N TYR A 71 21.61 5.86 -1.23
CA TYR A 71 22.92 5.67 -1.85
C TYR A 71 22.81 4.71 -3.05
N ARG A 72 23.29 5.13 -4.22
CA ARG A 72 23.25 4.38 -5.51
C ARG A 72 21.88 3.71 -5.77
N PRO A 73 20.80 4.50 -5.95
CA PRO A 73 19.44 3.99 -5.96
C PRO A 73 19.18 2.95 -7.05
N ALA A 74 19.73 3.12 -8.26
CA ALA A 74 19.52 2.18 -9.36
C ALA A 74 20.19 0.82 -9.16
N GLN A 75 21.48 0.80 -8.80
CA GLN A 75 22.22 -0.46 -8.61
C GLN A 75 21.66 -1.25 -7.43
N ARG A 76 21.35 -0.58 -6.31
CA ARG A 76 20.80 -1.22 -5.12
C ARG A 76 19.43 -1.82 -5.37
N SER A 77 18.50 -1.05 -5.94
CA SER A 77 17.14 -1.53 -6.21
C SER A 77 17.13 -2.66 -7.24
N MET A 78 17.99 -2.60 -8.27
CA MET A 78 18.12 -3.70 -9.24
C MET A 78 18.68 -4.97 -8.61
N ALA A 79 19.76 -4.88 -7.83
CA ALA A 79 20.35 -6.05 -7.16
C ALA A 79 19.36 -6.72 -6.20
N LEU A 80 18.63 -5.92 -5.39
CA LEU A 80 17.58 -6.42 -4.52
C LEU A 80 16.44 -7.07 -5.31
N ALA A 81 16.01 -6.46 -6.42
CA ALA A 81 14.93 -6.99 -7.23
C ALA A 81 15.30 -8.33 -7.92
N ILE A 82 16.53 -8.45 -8.41
CA ILE A 82 17.04 -9.72 -8.98
C ILE A 82 17.10 -10.80 -7.90
N SER A 83 17.68 -10.49 -6.74
CA SER A 83 17.74 -11.44 -5.62
C SER A 83 16.35 -11.88 -5.14
N ALA A 84 15.40 -10.94 -5.07
CA ALA A 84 14.01 -11.25 -4.74
C ALA A 84 13.36 -12.16 -5.79
N LEU A 85 13.62 -11.93 -7.08
CA LEU A 85 13.07 -12.76 -8.17
C LEU A 85 13.63 -14.18 -8.13
N VAL A 86 14.93 -14.33 -7.82
CA VAL A 86 15.54 -15.65 -7.62
C VAL A 86 14.95 -16.35 -6.39
N ALA A 87 14.82 -15.64 -5.26
CA ALA A 87 14.20 -16.21 -4.06
C ALA A 87 12.74 -16.65 -4.31
N LEU A 88 11.99 -15.87 -5.10
CA LEU A 88 10.64 -16.22 -5.53
C LEU A 88 10.61 -17.51 -6.35
N PHE A 89 11.52 -17.63 -7.33
CA PHE A 89 11.65 -18.82 -8.16
C PHE A 89 11.96 -20.07 -7.33
N LEU A 90 12.88 -19.96 -6.36
CA LEU A 90 13.19 -21.04 -5.43
C LEU A 90 11.96 -21.39 -4.58
N ALA A 91 11.23 -20.40 -4.05
CA ALA A 91 10.03 -20.64 -3.26
C ALA A 91 8.93 -21.40 -4.02
N VAL A 92 8.81 -21.19 -5.34
CA VAL A 92 7.83 -21.92 -6.18
C VAL A 92 8.28 -23.34 -6.51
N THR A 93 9.58 -23.58 -6.63
CA THR A 93 10.12 -24.86 -7.13
C THR A 93 10.25 -25.92 -6.03
N PHE A 94 10.44 -25.51 -4.77
CA PHE A 94 10.64 -26.43 -3.64
C PHE A 94 9.34 -26.69 -2.86
N PRO A 95 9.23 -27.83 -2.15
CA PRO A 95 8.07 -28.11 -1.31
C PRO A 95 8.01 -27.13 -0.13
N PHE A 96 6.81 -26.62 0.14
CA PHE A 96 6.56 -25.64 1.20
C PHE A 96 6.45 -26.30 2.56
N VAL A 97 5.62 -27.35 2.65
CA VAL A 97 5.41 -28.15 3.86
C VAL A 97 5.37 -29.62 3.47
N SER A 98 6.02 -30.45 4.27
CA SER A 98 5.89 -31.90 4.21
C SER A 98 5.34 -32.42 5.53
N PHE A 99 4.47 -33.42 5.47
CA PHE A 99 3.97 -34.08 6.66
C PHE A 99 4.00 -35.59 6.44
N THR A 100 4.21 -36.32 7.53
CA THR A 100 4.20 -37.78 7.56
C THR A 100 3.05 -38.22 8.46
N ALA A 101 1.99 -38.76 7.87
CA ALA A 101 0.84 -39.29 8.60
C ALA A 101 0.65 -40.76 8.21
N GLY A 102 0.75 -41.68 9.17
CA GLY A 102 0.54 -43.11 8.93
C GLY A 102 1.54 -43.78 7.98
N GLY A 103 2.76 -43.25 7.84
CA GLY A 103 3.81 -43.81 6.99
C GLY A 103 3.79 -43.36 5.51
N VAL A 104 2.77 -42.61 5.09
CA VAL A 104 2.73 -41.96 3.77
C VAL A 104 3.07 -40.48 3.94
N GLY A 105 4.16 -40.05 3.30
CA GLY A 105 4.56 -38.64 3.27
C GLY A 105 3.92 -37.94 2.08
N ASN A 106 3.26 -36.80 2.31
CA ASN A 106 2.81 -35.93 1.22
C ASN A 106 3.55 -34.58 1.29
N ARG A 107 3.71 -33.94 0.14
CA ARG A 107 4.41 -32.66 -0.01
C ARG A 107 3.44 -31.66 -0.61
N ILE A 108 3.43 -30.44 -0.09
CA ILE A 108 2.55 -29.39 -0.57
C ILE A 108 3.39 -28.27 -1.13
N GLU A 109 3.13 -27.94 -2.39
CA GLU A 109 3.74 -26.81 -3.07
C GLU A 109 2.88 -25.55 -2.91
N LEU A 110 3.51 -24.38 -2.99
CA LEU A 110 2.82 -23.09 -2.92
C LEU A 110 1.73 -22.93 -3.99
N SER A 111 1.98 -23.41 -5.21
CA SER A 111 1.04 -23.42 -6.33
C SER A 111 -0.17 -24.32 -6.07
N GLU A 112 0.07 -25.47 -5.43
CA GLU A 112 -0.95 -26.46 -5.14
C GLU A 112 -2.03 -25.91 -4.21
N THR A 113 -1.63 -25.03 -3.27
CA THR A 113 -2.58 -24.37 -2.36
C THR A 113 -3.73 -23.70 -3.10
N ALA A 114 -3.44 -22.98 -4.17
CA ALA A 114 -4.48 -22.28 -4.91
C ALA A 114 -5.25 -23.18 -5.88
N THR A 115 -4.59 -24.16 -6.52
CA THR A 115 -5.30 -25.14 -7.35
C THR A 115 -6.29 -25.97 -6.54
N SER A 116 -6.00 -26.23 -5.26
CA SER A 116 -6.92 -26.91 -4.35
C SER A 116 -8.20 -26.11 -4.09
N LEU A 117 -8.10 -24.78 -3.93
CA LEU A 117 -9.26 -23.91 -3.74
C LEU A 117 -10.16 -23.84 -4.98
N ILE A 118 -9.58 -23.91 -6.19
CA ILE A 118 -10.36 -23.97 -7.44
C ILE A 118 -11.25 -25.22 -7.47
N GLY A 119 -10.77 -26.33 -6.93
CA GLY A 119 -11.52 -27.59 -6.84
C GLY A 119 -12.73 -27.55 -5.88
N PHE A 120 -12.84 -26.54 -5.01
CA PHE A 120 -13.92 -26.40 -4.02
C PHE A 120 -14.92 -25.27 -4.35
N ASP A 121 -15.12 -24.96 -5.64
CA ASP A 121 -16.05 -23.91 -6.10
C ASP A 121 -15.76 -22.49 -5.56
N GLN A 122 -14.52 -22.23 -5.14
CA GLN A 122 -14.05 -20.92 -4.67
C GLN A 122 -12.95 -20.29 -5.56
N PRO A 123 -13.16 -20.18 -6.90
CA PRO A 123 -12.11 -19.76 -7.83
C PRO A 123 -11.65 -18.32 -7.60
N ILE A 124 -12.53 -17.44 -7.11
CA ILE A 124 -12.21 -16.03 -6.89
C ILE A 124 -11.14 -15.88 -5.81
N VAL A 125 -11.27 -16.61 -4.69
CA VAL A 125 -10.27 -16.57 -3.60
C VAL A 125 -8.95 -17.17 -4.08
N ALA A 126 -8.98 -18.30 -4.78
CA ALA A 126 -7.79 -18.93 -5.33
C ALA A 126 -7.00 -17.98 -6.25
N ILE A 127 -7.70 -17.32 -7.18
CA ILE A 127 -7.10 -16.36 -8.11
C ILE A 127 -6.50 -15.18 -7.32
N ALA A 128 -7.21 -14.63 -6.35
CA ALA A 128 -6.71 -13.53 -5.53
C ALA A 128 -5.42 -13.92 -4.77
N VAL A 129 -5.36 -15.14 -4.23
CA VAL A 129 -4.20 -15.67 -3.52
C VAL A 129 -2.99 -15.82 -4.47
N ILE A 130 -3.13 -16.49 -5.62
CA ILE A 130 -2.03 -16.62 -6.61
C ILE A 130 -1.57 -15.24 -7.09
N LEU A 131 -2.54 -14.38 -7.42
CA LEU A 131 -2.27 -13.08 -8.00
C LEU A 131 -1.45 -12.22 -7.04
N THR A 132 -1.81 -12.18 -5.76
CA THR A 132 -1.16 -11.31 -4.75
C THR A 132 0.16 -11.85 -4.21
N ILE A 133 0.32 -13.18 -4.14
CA ILE A 133 1.52 -13.84 -3.60
C ILE A 133 2.61 -14.02 -4.66
N MET A 134 2.21 -14.31 -5.90
CA MET A 134 3.13 -14.76 -6.95
C MET A 134 3.19 -13.81 -8.13
N VAL A 135 2.06 -13.59 -8.79
CA VAL A 135 2.03 -12.91 -10.09
C VAL A 135 2.33 -11.42 -9.95
N LEU A 136 1.67 -10.71 -9.05
CA LEU A 136 1.88 -9.28 -8.85
C LEU A 136 3.30 -8.94 -8.38
N PRO A 137 3.88 -9.64 -7.38
CA PRO A 137 5.27 -9.42 -7.03
C PRO A 137 6.25 -9.74 -8.16
N ALA A 138 6.04 -10.83 -8.93
CA ALA A 138 6.89 -11.14 -10.07
C ALA A 138 6.85 -10.03 -11.14
N VAL A 139 5.64 -9.57 -11.51
CA VAL A 139 5.44 -8.45 -12.45
C VAL A 139 6.07 -7.16 -11.92
N TYR A 140 5.93 -6.88 -10.63
CA TYR A 140 6.54 -5.72 -9.99
C TYR A 140 8.08 -5.77 -10.07
N LEU A 141 8.68 -6.90 -9.69
CA LEU A 141 10.13 -7.09 -9.71
C LEU A 141 10.70 -6.98 -11.12
N LEU A 142 10.05 -7.60 -12.12
CA LEU A 142 10.42 -7.48 -13.52
C LEU A 142 10.33 -6.02 -14.02
N GLY A 143 9.26 -5.31 -13.64
CA GLY A 143 9.09 -3.89 -13.96
C GLY A 143 10.19 -3.01 -13.35
N VAL A 144 10.58 -3.28 -12.09
CA VAL A 144 11.70 -2.59 -11.43
C VAL A 144 13.02 -2.87 -12.15
N ILE A 145 13.33 -4.14 -12.43
CA ILE A 145 14.55 -4.51 -13.16
C ILE A 145 14.61 -3.80 -14.51
N TRP A 146 13.51 -3.82 -15.27
CA TRP A 146 13.41 -3.14 -16.56
C TRP A 146 13.70 -1.64 -16.47
N LEU A 147 13.07 -0.94 -15.51
CA LEU A 147 13.26 0.49 -15.31
C LEU A 147 14.70 0.84 -14.91
N GLN A 148 15.26 0.11 -13.93
CA GLN A 148 16.60 0.39 -13.44
C GLN A 148 17.66 0.07 -14.49
N PHE A 149 17.44 -0.98 -15.29
CA PHE A 149 18.30 -1.31 -16.41
C PHE A 149 18.34 -0.21 -17.47
N GLY A 150 17.17 0.35 -17.84
CA GLY A 150 17.09 1.51 -18.74
C GLY A 150 17.81 2.74 -18.17
N LEU A 151 17.62 3.02 -16.87
CA LEU A 151 18.27 4.14 -16.19
C LEU A 151 19.80 4.00 -16.13
N MET A 152 20.33 2.78 -15.96
CA MET A 152 21.77 2.54 -16.00
C MET A 152 22.38 2.67 -17.38
N ARG A 153 21.61 2.41 -18.45
CA ARG A 153 22.05 2.62 -19.83
C ARG A 153 22.09 4.10 -20.24
N GLY A 154 21.56 5.00 -19.41
CA GLY A 154 21.51 6.44 -19.67
C GLY A 154 20.40 6.87 -20.64
N GLU A 155 19.72 5.92 -21.27
CA GLU A 155 18.62 6.14 -22.20
C GLU A 155 17.36 5.45 -21.66
N PRO A 156 16.33 6.20 -21.23
CA PRO A 156 15.11 5.59 -20.72
C PRO A 156 14.41 4.80 -21.83
N LEU A 157 14.23 3.50 -21.60
CA LEU A 157 13.58 2.59 -22.55
C LEU A 157 12.16 3.05 -22.91
N GLU A 158 11.71 2.66 -24.10
CA GLU A 158 10.33 2.86 -24.54
C GLU A 158 9.36 2.25 -23.50
N ALA A 159 8.27 2.96 -23.22
CA ALA A 159 7.30 2.64 -22.16
C ALA A 159 7.76 2.76 -20.69
N SER A 160 8.99 3.21 -20.39
CA SER A 160 9.45 3.44 -19.00
C SER A 160 8.47 4.27 -18.15
N ARG A 161 7.91 5.36 -18.70
CA ARG A 161 6.90 6.18 -18.00
C ARG A 161 5.60 5.43 -17.69
N ARG A 162 5.17 4.53 -18.58
CA ARG A 162 3.96 3.71 -18.36
C ARG A 162 4.21 2.70 -17.25
N ILE A 163 5.33 1.99 -17.31
CA ILE A 163 5.71 0.98 -16.30
C ILE A 163 5.88 1.64 -14.92
N ALA A 164 6.58 2.77 -14.83
CA ALA A 164 6.76 3.52 -13.58
C ALA A 164 5.43 3.94 -12.94
N ARG A 165 4.46 4.34 -13.75
CA ARG A 165 3.10 4.67 -13.28
C ARG A 165 2.35 3.43 -12.82
N SER A 166 2.37 2.34 -13.58
CA SER A 166 1.72 1.08 -13.21
C SER A 166 2.26 0.51 -11.90
N LEU A 167 3.58 0.56 -11.69
CA LEU A 167 4.23 0.09 -10.46
C LEU A 167 3.71 0.79 -9.20
N ALA A 168 3.43 2.10 -9.28
CA ALA A 168 2.88 2.85 -8.16
C ALA A 168 1.49 2.34 -7.74
N HIS A 169 0.66 1.91 -8.70
CA HIS A 169 -0.66 1.34 -8.42
C HIS A 169 -0.61 -0.12 -7.98
N LEU A 170 0.42 -0.88 -8.38
CA LEU A 170 0.58 -2.29 -8.01
C LEU A 170 1.12 -2.48 -6.58
N HIS A 171 1.95 -1.55 -6.11
CA HIS A 171 2.61 -1.65 -4.80
C HIS A 171 1.67 -2.01 -3.63
N PRO A 172 0.50 -1.35 -3.46
CA PRO A 172 -0.39 -1.63 -2.33
C PRO A 172 -1.03 -3.04 -2.35
N TRP A 173 -1.04 -3.72 -3.50
CA TRP A 173 -1.68 -5.03 -3.67
C TRP A 173 -0.74 -6.21 -3.41
N MET A 174 0.56 -5.95 -3.27
CA MET A 174 1.54 -6.98 -2.95
C MET A 174 1.48 -7.29 -1.45
N MET A 175 1.09 -8.52 -1.11
CA MET A 175 0.88 -8.94 0.29
C MET A 175 1.79 -10.10 0.69
N ALA A 176 2.99 -10.16 0.11
CA ALA A 176 3.91 -11.27 0.37
C ALA A 176 4.32 -11.37 1.84
N ASP A 177 4.50 -10.24 2.51
CA ASP A 177 4.80 -10.14 3.94
C ASP A 177 3.63 -10.66 4.80
N VAL A 178 2.41 -10.30 4.43
CA VAL A 178 1.17 -10.72 5.11
C VAL A 178 0.98 -12.24 5.03
N PHE A 179 1.33 -12.84 3.89
CA PHE A 179 1.28 -14.29 3.70
C PHE A 179 2.18 -15.05 4.69
N ILE A 180 3.38 -14.57 5.01
CA ILE A 180 4.27 -15.26 5.97
C ILE A 180 3.61 -15.40 7.33
N ILE A 181 2.95 -14.34 7.78
CA ILE A 181 2.26 -14.36 9.09
C ILE A 181 1.08 -15.32 9.03
N GLY A 182 0.32 -15.32 7.93
CA GLY A 182 -0.75 -16.29 7.71
C GLY A 182 -0.25 -17.74 7.69
N ALA A 183 0.88 -17.99 7.02
CA ALA A 183 1.52 -19.29 6.99
C ALA A 183 1.99 -19.72 8.38
N LEU A 184 2.62 -18.83 9.14
CA LEU A 184 3.08 -19.10 10.50
C LEU A 184 1.91 -19.43 11.43
N VAL A 185 0.82 -18.65 11.40
CA VAL A 185 -0.39 -18.93 12.19
C VAL A 185 -1.01 -20.28 11.81
N SER A 186 -1.04 -20.60 10.51
CA SER A 186 -1.54 -21.88 10.01
C SER A 186 -0.68 -23.06 10.47
N LEU A 187 0.64 -22.92 10.42
CA LEU A 187 1.59 -23.93 10.89
C LEU A 187 1.43 -24.19 12.39
N ILE A 188 1.28 -23.14 13.20
CA ILE A 188 1.03 -23.28 14.64
C ILE A 188 -0.27 -24.06 14.87
N LYS A 189 -1.36 -23.70 14.18
CA LYS A 189 -2.65 -24.39 14.30
C LYS A 189 -2.57 -25.87 13.91
N LEU A 190 -1.78 -26.22 12.91
CA LEU A 190 -1.65 -27.60 12.47
C LEU A 190 -0.67 -28.40 13.34
N SER A 191 0.35 -27.75 13.92
CA SER A 191 1.33 -28.42 14.78
C SER A 191 0.71 -28.99 16.08
N SER A 192 -0.46 -28.47 16.48
CA SER A 192 -1.23 -29.05 17.60
C SER A 192 -1.99 -30.33 17.20
N MET A 193 -2.13 -30.60 15.90
CA MET A 193 -2.89 -31.73 15.35
C MET A 193 -1.99 -32.80 14.71
N ALA A 194 -0.82 -32.43 14.16
CA ALA A 194 0.09 -33.33 13.44
C ALA A 194 1.57 -32.92 13.54
N GLN A 195 2.48 -33.87 13.29
CA GLN A 195 3.92 -33.59 13.10
C GLN A 195 4.14 -32.98 11.70
N ILE A 196 4.75 -31.80 11.67
CA ILE A 196 4.91 -31.00 10.45
C ILE A 196 6.37 -30.61 10.29
N ASP A 197 6.93 -30.94 9.13
CA ASP A 197 8.26 -30.52 8.74
C ASP A 197 8.17 -29.36 7.74
N VAL A 198 8.87 -28.28 8.06
CA VAL A 198 8.91 -27.07 7.23
C VAL A 198 9.91 -27.27 6.09
N GLY A 199 9.44 -27.18 4.84
CA GLY A 199 10.27 -27.37 3.67
C GLY A 199 11.15 -26.16 3.34
N PRO A 200 12.13 -26.32 2.42
CA PRO A 200 13.02 -25.22 2.00
C PRO A 200 12.29 -24.02 1.39
N ALA A 201 11.12 -24.23 0.74
CA ALA A 201 10.37 -23.14 0.13
C ALA A 201 9.81 -22.14 1.15
N PHE A 202 9.51 -22.56 2.39
CA PHE A 202 9.11 -21.62 3.44
C PHE A 202 10.22 -20.59 3.73
N TRP A 203 11.46 -21.05 3.89
CA TRP A 203 12.61 -20.18 4.12
C TRP A 203 12.96 -19.32 2.90
N ALA A 204 12.85 -19.89 1.69
CA ALA A 204 13.01 -19.14 0.45
C ALA A 204 11.95 -18.04 0.32
N TYR A 205 10.70 -18.32 0.69
CA TYR A 205 9.61 -17.36 0.68
C TYR A 205 9.79 -16.27 1.74
N CYS A 206 10.24 -16.61 2.96
CA CYS A 206 10.63 -15.64 3.98
C CYS A 206 11.71 -14.67 3.49
N THR A 207 12.74 -15.23 2.83
CA THR A 207 13.81 -14.44 2.20
C THR A 207 13.24 -13.55 1.09
N PHE A 208 12.37 -14.09 0.23
CA PHE A 208 11.70 -13.35 -0.83
C PHE A 208 10.89 -12.17 -0.28
N ALA A 209 10.04 -12.36 0.73
CA ALA A 209 9.23 -11.26 1.25
C ALA A 209 10.07 -10.16 1.89
N LEU A 210 11.16 -10.53 2.59
CA LEU A 210 12.11 -9.56 3.13
C LEU A 210 12.80 -8.77 2.01
N LEU A 211 13.30 -9.46 0.98
CA LEU A 211 13.95 -8.82 -0.17
C LEU A 211 12.96 -7.96 -0.97
N LEU A 212 11.71 -8.39 -1.11
CA LEU A 212 10.65 -7.60 -1.73
C LEU A 212 10.39 -6.32 -0.93
N LEU A 213 10.26 -6.41 0.39
CA LEU A 213 10.10 -5.25 1.28
C LEU A 213 11.31 -4.29 1.17
N MET A 214 12.52 -4.82 1.16
CA MET A 214 13.72 -4.01 0.96
C MET A 214 13.75 -3.37 -0.44
N THR A 215 13.28 -4.07 -1.47
CA THR A 215 13.17 -3.56 -2.83
C THR A 215 12.20 -2.38 -2.90
N THR A 216 10.99 -2.54 -2.34
CA THR A 216 9.96 -1.48 -2.34
C THR A 216 10.41 -0.25 -1.56
N GLN A 217 11.07 -0.42 -0.41
CA GLN A 217 11.62 0.69 0.37
C GLN A 217 12.83 1.37 -0.31
N SER A 218 13.60 0.63 -1.12
CA SER A 218 14.76 1.18 -1.84
C SER A 218 14.40 2.03 -3.05
N LEU A 219 13.17 1.92 -3.56
CA LEU A 219 12.71 2.66 -4.73
C LEU A 219 12.43 4.13 -4.38
N ASP A 220 13.40 4.97 -4.69
CA ASP A 220 13.28 6.43 -4.63
C ASP A 220 12.45 6.92 -5.83
N ALA A 221 11.13 7.02 -5.64
CA ALA A 221 10.19 7.44 -6.69
C ALA A 221 10.50 8.86 -7.21
N ASP A 222 10.91 9.77 -6.34
CA ASP A 222 11.24 11.15 -6.72
C ASP A 222 12.44 11.19 -7.67
N TRP A 223 13.51 10.46 -7.32
CA TRP A 223 14.69 10.34 -8.17
C TRP A 223 14.44 9.58 -9.46
N MET A 224 13.67 8.50 -9.39
CA MET A 224 13.33 7.69 -10.56
C MET A 224 12.65 8.57 -11.60
N TRP A 225 11.61 9.32 -11.21
CA TRP A 225 10.94 10.23 -12.11
C TRP A 225 11.84 11.40 -12.55
N PHE A 226 12.78 11.84 -11.70
CA PHE A 226 13.74 12.90 -12.05
C PHE A 226 14.67 12.44 -13.16
N SER A 227 15.13 11.21 -13.08
CA SER A 227 16.02 10.62 -14.06
C SER A 227 15.31 10.25 -15.36
N LEU A 228 14.02 9.87 -15.30
CA LEU A 228 13.24 9.47 -16.48
C LEU A 228 12.72 10.65 -17.33
N ALA A 229 12.31 11.75 -16.71
CA ALA A 229 11.61 12.85 -17.40
C ALA A 229 12.06 14.24 -16.97
N GLY A 230 13.11 14.35 -16.14
CA GLY A 230 13.53 15.61 -15.55
C GLY A 230 12.53 16.15 -14.53
N GLU A 231 12.71 17.42 -14.15
CA GLU A 231 11.79 18.15 -13.30
C GLU A 231 11.43 19.49 -13.96
N PRO A 232 10.22 19.59 -14.53
CA PRO A 232 9.68 20.86 -14.99
C PRO A 232 9.61 21.88 -13.85
N LEU A 233 9.78 23.16 -14.18
CA LEU A 233 9.62 24.25 -13.21
C LEU A 233 8.18 24.29 -12.69
N ALA A 234 8.02 24.56 -11.40
CA ALA A 234 6.71 24.77 -10.81
C ALA A 234 5.99 25.97 -11.48
N PRO A 235 4.65 25.96 -11.52
CA PRO A 235 3.85 27.05 -12.08
C PRO A 235 4.25 28.43 -11.52
N LYS A 236 4.10 29.49 -12.35
CA LYS A 236 4.38 30.86 -11.88
C LYS A 236 3.39 31.22 -10.76
N GLY A 237 3.90 31.82 -9.69
CA GLY A 237 3.10 32.27 -8.55
C GLY A 237 2.87 31.23 -7.46
N THR A 238 3.45 30.02 -7.54
CA THR A 238 3.42 29.05 -6.44
C THR A 238 4.11 29.61 -5.20
N ARG A 239 3.41 29.61 -4.07
CA ARG A 239 3.89 30.03 -2.75
C ARG A 239 4.05 28.82 -1.84
N THR A 240 5.21 28.73 -1.20
CA THR A 240 5.47 27.79 -0.10
C THR A 240 4.79 28.26 1.17
N GLY A 241 4.57 27.35 2.13
CA GLY A 241 3.93 27.71 3.40
C GLY A 241 2.42 27.90 3.30
N MET A 242 1.80 27.43 2.21
CA MET A 242 0.36 27.45 1.97
C MET A 242 -0.07 26.13 1.33
N THR A 243 -1.34 25.78 1.42
CA THR A 243 -1.89 24.60 0.72
C THR A 243 -1.96 24.82 -0.79
N ALA A 244 -1.90 23.75 -1.58
CA ALA A 244 -1.89 23.81 -3.03
C ALA A 244 -3.26 24.18 -3.63
N ALA A 245 -4.34 23.60 -3.11
CA ALA A 245 -5.70 23.82 -3.60
C ALA A 245 -6.13 25.30 -3.71
N PRO A 246 -5.99 26.16 -2.68
CA PRO A 246 -6.41 27.57 -2.80
C PRO A 246 -5.58 28.37 -3.81
N GLN A 247 -4.42 27.86 -4.22
CA GLN A 247 -3.57 28.48 -5.24
C GLN A 247 -3.92 28.01 -6.67
N GLY A 248 -4.93 27.15 -6.83
CA GLY A 248 -5.23 26.51 -8.12
C GLY A 248 -4.16 25.50 -8.55
N LEU A 249 -3.47 24.88 -7.59
CA LEU A 249 -2.40 23.92 -7.81
C LEU A 249 -2.79 22.53 -7.31
N ALA A 250 -2.23 21.50 -7.94
CA ALA A 250 -2.33 20.11 -7.48
C ALA A 250 -0.97 19.41 -7.56
N GLY A 251 -0.62 18.68 -6.50
CA GLY A 251 0.47 17.70 -6.53
C GLY A 251 0.02 16.42 -7.25
N CYS A 252 0.90 15.84 -8.07
CA CYS A 252 0.65 14.54 -8.66
C CYS A 252 1.00 13.40 -7.68
N HIS A 253 0.03 12.55 -7.33
CA HIS A 253 0.22 11.38 -6.46
C HIS A 253 1.20 10.31 -6.99
N THR A 254 1.51 10.31 -8.30
CA THR A 254 2.42 9.31 -8.88
C THR A 254 3.87 9.80 -8.95
N CYS A 255 4.09 11.09 -9.22
CA CYS A 255 5.42 11.62 -9.52
C CYS A 255 5.81 12.84 -8.68
N GLY A 256 4.96 13.28 -7.75
CA GLY A 256 5.19 14.40 -6.85
C GLY A 256 5.15 15.80 -7.49
N LEU A 257 5.13 15.93 -8.82
CA LEU A 257 5.21 17.23 -9.48
C LEU A 257 3.98 18.11 -9.19
N ILE A 258 4.22 19.36 -8.81
CA ILE A 258 3.17 20.39 -8.69
C ILE A 258 2.81 20.90 -10.08
N ASN A 259 1.52 20.87 -10.39
CA ASN A 259 0.96 21.36 -11.64
C ASN A 259 -0.16 22.35 -11.36
N ARG A 260 -0.44 23.22 -12.33
CA ARG A 260 -1.61 24.12 -12.29
C ARG A 260 -2.84 23.32 -12.73
N LEU A 261 -3.94 23.52 -12.04
CA LEU A 261 -5.25 23.01 -12.45
C LEU A 261 -5.81 23.97 -13.52
N ASP A 262 -5.38 23.78 -14.76
CA ASP A 262 -5.97 24.41 -15.95
C ASP A 262 -7.01 23.44 -16.57
N ASP A 263 -7.67 23.80 -17.69
CA ASP A 263 -8.62 22.91 -18.41
C ASP A 263 -8.02 21.54 -18.81
N HIS A 264 -6.68 21.44 -18.85
CA HIS A 264 -5.97 20.18 -19.02
C HIS A 264 -5.62 19.55 -17.66
N SER A 265 -6.48 18.65 -17.19
CA SER A 265 -6.36 17.93 -15.91
C SER A 265 -5.30 16.80 -15.94
N HIS A 266 -4.15 17.01 -16.58
CA HIS A 266 -3.10 16.00 -16.73
C HIS A 266 -1.72 16.50 -16.27
N CYS A 267 -0.97 15.61 -15.61
CA CYS A 267 0.38 15.91 -15.14
C CYS A 267 1.34 16.07 -16.32
N ARG A 268 2.10 17.17 -16.35
CA ARG A 268 3.08 17.47 -17.41
C ARG A 268 4.26 16.50 -17.46
N ARG A 269 4.51 15.75 -16.38
CA ARG A 269 5.64 14.82 -16.25
C ARG A 269 5.24 13.38 -16.53
N CYS A 270 4.30 12.84 -15.75
CA CYS A 270 3.90 11.45 -15.87
C CYS A 270 2.66 11.25 -16.76
N GLY A 271 1.84 12.27 -17.01
CA GLY A 271 0.57 12.18 -17.76
C GLY A 271 -0.64 11.73 -16.94
N GLU A 272 -0.50 11.57 -15.62
CA GLU A 272 -1.57 11.14 -14.73
C GLU A 272 -2.67 12.20 -14.58
N ARG A 273 -3.92 11.78 -14.34
CA ARG A 273 -5.02 12.72 -14.15
C ARG A 273 -4.86 13.46 -12.82
N LEU A 274 -4.93 14.78 -12.87
CA LEU A 274 -4.79 15.68 -11.73
C LEU A 274 -6.15 16.14 -11.23
N HIS A 275 -6.30 16.17 -9.91
CA HIS A 275 -7.49 16.67 -9.23
C HIS A 275 -7.07 17.44 -7.99
N ALA A 276 -7.73 18.58 -7.71
CA ALA A 276 -7.52 19.33 -6.48
C ALA A 276 -7.85 18.47 -5.25
N ARG A 277 -9.01 17.81 -5.29
CA ARG A 277 -9.45 16.75 -4.37
C ARG A 277 -10.02 15.61 -5.20
N LEU A 278 -9.92 14.39 -4.71
CA LEU A 278 -10.51 13.23 -5.39
C LEU A 278 -12.04 13.44 -5.56
N PRO A 279 -12.56 13.34 -6.80
CA PRO A 279 -13.97 13.63 -7.05
C PRO A 279 -14.86 12.60 -6.34
N HIS A 280 -15.89 13.10 -5.64
CA HIS A 280 -16.84 12.30 -4.89
C HIS A 280 -16.19 11.32 -3.86
N SER A 281 -15.00 11.63 -3.34
CA SER A 281 -14.26 10.74 -2.43
C SER A 281 -15.08 10.32 -1.22
N GLN A 282 -15.79 11.26 -0.58
CA GLN A 282 -16.64 10.97 0.57
C GLN A 282 -17.80 10.04 0.21
N GLN A 283 -18.48 10.28 -0.92
CA GLN A 283 -19.59 9.42 -1.37
C GLN A 283 -19.10 8.01 -1.73
N ARG A 284 -17.98 7.90 -2.44
CA ARG A 284 -17.37 6.60 -2.80
C ARG A 284 -16.93 5.83 -1.57
N THR A 285 -16.30 6.52 -0.61
CA THR A 285 -15.88 5.91 0.66
C THR A 285 -17.09 5.40 1.45
N TRP A 286 -18.16 6.19 1.57
CA TRP A 286 -19.40 5.74 2.22
C TRP A 286 -20.07 4.56 1.51
N ALA A 287 -20.12 4.56 0.18
CA ALA A 287 -20.68 3.45 -0.59
C ALA A 287 -19.89 2.15 -0.36
N LEU A 288 -18.55 2.22 -0.36
CA LEU A 288 -17.68 1.08 -0.09
C LEU A 288 -17.79 0.60 1.37
N LEU A 289 -17.89 1.52 2.33
CA LEU A 289 -18.11 1.18 3.75
C LEU A 289 -19.48 0.52 3.98
N ALA A 290 -20.53 1.00 3.33
CA ALA A 290 -21.86 0.39 3.41
C ALA A 290 -21.86 -1.02 2.80
N ALA A 291 -21.24 -1.20 1.63
CA ALA A 291 -21.07 -2.51 1.01
C ALA A 291 -20.26 -3.47 1.90
N ALA A 292 -19.14 -3.00 2.47
CA ALA A 292 -18.33 -3.80 3.40
C ALA A 292 -19.10 -4.18 4.67
N THR A 293 -19.90 -3.26 5.22
CA THR A 293 -20.74 -3.53 6.40
C THR A 293 -21.80 -4.59 6.09
N LEU A 294 -22.42 -4.52 4.91
CA LEU A 294 -23.39 -5.53 4.47
C LEU A 294 -22.74 -6.91 4.30
N MET A 295 -21.53 -6.98 3.72
CA MET A 295 -20.79 -8.24 3.57
C MET A 295 -20.22 -8.78 4.88
N TYR A 296 -20.04 -7.93 5.90
CA TYR A 296 -19.53 -8.35 7.21
C TYR A 296 -20.51 -9.25 7.97
N ILE A 297 -21.82 -9.09 7.74
CA ILE A 297 -22.86 -9.92 8.32
C ILE A 297 -22.71 -11.39 7.87
N PRO A 298 -22.81 -11.74 6.58
CA PRO A 298 -22.64 -13.13 6.15
C PRO A 298 -21.23 -13.67 6.44
N ALA A 299 -20.20 -12.82 6.48
CA ALA A 299 -18.84 -13.24 6.83
C ALA A 299 -18.72 -13.78 8.27
N ASN A 300 -19.55 -13.32 9.21
CA ASN A 300 -19.52 -13.77 10.61
C ASN A 300 -20.60 -14.80 10.94
N LEU A 301 -21.72 -14.82 10.20
CA LEU A 301 -22.80 -15.78 10.44
C LEU A 301 -22.59 -17.11 9.73
N TYR A 302 -22.01 -17.12 8.53
CA TYR A 302 -21.80 -18.36 7.79
C TYR A 302 -20.54 -19.10 8.23
N PRO A 303 -20.46 -20.43 8.01
CA PRO A 303 -19.27 -21.19 8.31
C PRO A 303 -18.11 -20.76 7.39
N ILE A 304 -16.95 -20.57 8.01
CA ILE A 304 -15.70 -20.27 7.29
C ILE A 304 -14.99 -21.54 6.85
N MET A 305 -15.14 -22.61 7.63
CA MET A 305 -14.61 -23.92 7.33
C MET A 305 -15.62 -24.98 7.76
N THR A 306 -15.73 -26.06 6.99
CA THR A 306 -16.45 -27.26 7.42
C THR A 306 -15.48 -28.41 7.51
N THR A 307 -15.37 -28.99 8.70
CA THR A 307 -14.48 -30.12 8.97
C THR A 307 -15.29 -31.39 8.88
N THR A 308 -14.95 -32.28 7.95
CA THR A 308 -15.57 -33.60 7.83
C THR A 308 -14.65 -34.67 8.38
N SER A 309 -15.08 -35.35 9.43
CA SER A 309 -14.39 -36.49 10.05
C SER A 309 -15.36 -37.65 10.18
N LEU A 310 -14.96 -38.84 9.71
CA LEU A 310 -15.75 -40.08 9.80
C LEU A 310 -17.22 -39.92 9.29
N GLY A 311 -17.42 -39.11 8.26
CA GLY A 311 -18.73 -38.85 7.65
C GLY A 311 -19.59 -37.80 8.38
N GLN A 312 -19.17 -37.29 9.54
CA GLN A 312 -19.84 -36.17 10.22
C GLN A 312 -19.19 -34.85 9.82
N SER A 313 -20.00 -33.90 9.35
CA SER A 313 -19.55 -32.56 8.94
C SER A 313 -19.88 -31.56 10.05
N SER A 314 -18.84 -30.96 10.63
CA SER A 314 -18.97 -29.91 11.66
C SER A 314 -18.63 -28.55 11.04
N PRO A 315 -19.63 -27.69 10.77
CA PRO A 315 -19.39 -26.33 10.29
C PRO A 315 -18.93 -25.43 11.45
N SER A 316 -17.81 -24.72 11.25
CA SER A 316 -17.29 -23.74 12.22
C SER A 316 -17.31 -22.35 11.61
N THR A 317 -17.91 -21.38 12.32
CA THR A 317 -17.79 -19.94 12.01
C THR A 317 -16.44 -19.42 12.50
N ILE A 318 -16.11 -18.15 12.23
CA ILE A 318 -14.89 -17.51 12.75
C ILE A 318 -14.86 -17.59 14.29
N VAL A 319 -15.95 -17.16 14.94
CA VAL A 319 -16.08 -17.21 16.40
C VAL A 319 -16.14 -18.65 16.90
N GLY A 320 -16.83 -19.54 16.19
CA GLY A 320 -16.86 -20.97 16.52
C GLY A 320 -15.45 -21.59 16.51
N GLY A 321 -14.65 -21.28 15.49
CA GLY A 321 -13.26 -21.74 15.39
C GLY A 321 -12.35 -21.18 16.49
N VAL A 322 -12.57 -19.93 16.92
CA VAL A 322 -11.87 -19.34 18.08
C VAL A 322 -12.24 -20.09 19.37
N VAL A 323 -13.51 -20.39 19.59
CA VAL A 323 -13.97 -21.15 20.77
C VAL A 323 -13.38 -22.57 20.78
N GLU A 324 -13.38 -23.24 19.63
CA GLU A 324 -12.79 -24.58 19.46
C GLU A 324 -11.29 -24.58 19.80
N LEU A 325 -10.54 -23.58 19.32
CA LEU A 325 -9.11 -23.42 19.63
C LEU A 325 -8.84 -23.18 21.12
N ILE A 326 -9.71 -22.45 21.81
CA ILE A 326 -9.62 -22.23 23.27
C ILE A 326 -9.84 -23.55 24.00
N GLN A 327 -10.83 -24.35 23.58
CA GLN A 327 -11.12 -25.66 24.18
C GLN A 327 -9.96 -26.65 23.98
N MET A 328 -9.26 -26.57 22.84
CA MET A 328 -8.05 -27.35 22.56
C MET A 328 -6.80 -26.84 23.32
N GLY A 329 -6.92 -25.84 24.18
CA GLY A 329 -5.81 -25.28 24.97
C GLY A 329 -4.90 -24.29 24.23
N SER A 330 -5.17 -24.03 22.95
CA SER A 330 -4.38 -23.12 22.09
C SER A 330 -4.85 -21.66 22.16
N TRP A 331 -5.06 -21.16 23.39
CA TRP A 331 -5.60 -19.82 23.62
C TRP A 331 -4.82 -18.66 22.94
N PRO A 332 -3.48 -18.68 22.79
CA PRO A 332 -2.77 -17.59 22.13
C PRO A 332 -3.12 -17.48 20.64
N VAL A 333 -3.29 -18.62 19.97
CA VAL A 333 -3.67 -18.68 18.54
C VAL A 333 -5.09 -18.16 18.36
N ALA A 334 -6.01 -18.55 19.26
CA ALA A 334 -7.39 -18.10 19.25
C ALA A 334 -7.50 -16.57 19.37
N VAL A 335 -6.71 -15.95 20.26
CA VAL A 335 -6.68 -14.49 20.44
C VAL A 335 -6.18 -13.79 19.17
N VAL A 336 -5.12 -14.30 18.54
CA VAL A 336 -4.58 -13.72 17.29
C VAL A 336 -5.63 -13.74 16.18
N ILE A 337 -6.32 -14.88 15.98
CA ILE A 337 -7.37 -15.02 14.97
C ILE A 337 -8.55 -14.09 15.31
N PHE A 338 -9.02 -14.06 16.55
CA PHE A 338 -10.13 -13.20 16.96
C PHE A 338 -9.82 -11.71 16.75
N MET A 339 -8.62 -11.27 17.14
CA MET A 339 -8.17 -9.90 16.92
C MET A 339 -8.11 -9.55 15.44
N ALA A 340 -7.52 -10.43 14.62
CA ALA A 340 -7.32 -10.18 13.19
C ALA A 340 -8.62 -10.25 12.38
N SER A 341 -9.54 -11.15 12.71
CA SER A 341 -10.75 -11.42 11.92
C SER A 341 -11.97 -10.64 12.36
N VAL A 342 -12.06 -10.25 13.64
CA VAL A 342 -13.24 -9.54 14.17
C VAL A 342 -12.88 -8.11 14.53
N ILE A 343 -11.91 -7.92 15.43
CA ILE A 343 -11.62 -6.59 15.99
C ILE A 343 -11.01 -5.66 14.94
N VAL A 344 -10.06 -6.14 14.13
CA VAL A 344 -9.40 -5.32 13.10
C VAL A 344 -10.38 -4.83 12.01
N PRO A 345 -11.21 -5.67 11.36
CA PRO A 345 -12.19 -5.19 10.38
C PRO A 345 -13.21 -4.23 10.97
N VAL A 346 -13.74 -4.54 12.15
CA VAL A 346 -14.69 -3.67 12.86
C VAL A 346 -14.05 -2.32 13.20
N GLY A 347 -12.83 -2.33 13.73
CA GLY A 347 -12.06 -1.14 14.03
C GLY A 347 -11.84 -0.25 12.80
N LYS A 348 -11.55 -0.84 11.63
CA LYS A 348 -11.43 -0.09 10.37
C LYS A 348 -12.74 0.52 9.92
N LEU A 349 -13.84 -0.24 9.94
CA LEU A 349 -15.16 0.25 9.55
C LEU A 349 -15.54 1.47 10.40
N PHE A 350 -15.39 1.37 11.72
CA PHE A 350 -15.66 2.49 12.63
C PHE A 350 -14.71 3.67 12.43
N ALA A 351 -13.40 3.43 12.30
CA ALA A 351 -12.42 4.50 12.15
C ALA A 351 -12.62 5.27 10.84
N LEU A 352 -12.85 4.58 9.71
CA LEU A 352 -13.11 5.23 8.41
C LEU A 352 -14.47 5.95 8.40
N ALA A 353 -15.52 5.35 8.98
CA ALA A 353 -16.82 6.02 9.10
C ALA A 353 -16.72 7.29 9.97
N TRP A 354 -16.01 7.21 11.08
CA TRP A 354 -15.73 8.36 11.96
C TRP A 354 -14.96 9.45 11.23
N LEU A 355 -13.88 9.11 10.52
CA LEU A 355 -13.12 10.06 9.70
C LEU A 355 -14.03 10.74 8.67
N CYS A 356 -14.88 9.97 7.98
CA CYS A 356 -15.84 10.51 7.01
C CYS A 356 -16.85 11.48 7.63
N LEU A 357 -17.33 11.22 8.85
CA LEU A 357 -18.23 12.12 9.58
C LEU A 357 -17.51 13.41 10.03
N MET A 358 -16.25 13.30 10.42
CA MET A 358 -15.48 14.40 10.99
C MET A 358 -14.87 15.36 9.95
N VAL A 359 -14.85 15.00 8.66
CA VAL A 359 -14.40 15.89 7.56
C VAL A 359 -15.08 17.27 7.63
N LYS A 360 -16.39 17.33 7.94
CA LYS A 360 -17.16 18.59 7.99
C LYS A 360 -16.94 19.41 9.27
N ARG A 361 -16.23 18.87 10.27
CA ARG A 361 -16.00 19.49 11.59
C ARG A 361 -14.51 19.74 11.84
N SER A 362 -13.78 20.16 10.81
CA SER A 362 -12.32 20.35 10.85
C SER A 362 -11.92 21.58 11.69
N SER A 363 -11.03 21.32 12.64
CA SER A 363 -10.16 22.33 13.28
C SER A 363 -8.72 21.83 13.13
N GLU A 364 -7.76 22.76 12.94
CA GLU A 364 -6.37 22.37 12.63
C GLU A 364 -5.73 21.50 13.71
N LEU A 365 -5.99 21.79 14.99
CA LEU A 365 -5.49 21.00 16.13
C LEU A 365 -5.97 19.54 16.08
N ASN A 366 -7.17 19.29 15.57
CA ASN A 366 -7.73 17.95 15.45
C ASN A 366 -7.31 17.24 14.14
N ALA A 367 -6.85 17.98 13.14
CA ALA A 367 -6.46 17.44 11.84
C ALA A 367 -5.23 16.52 11.94
N LEU A 368 -4.26 16.84 12.80
CA LEU A 368 -3.11 15.98 13.09
C LEU A 368 -3.52 14.63 13.66
N THR A 369 -4.37 14.63 14.70
CA THR A 369 -4.86 13.40 15.33
C THR A 369 -5.65 12.53 14.36
N ARG A 370 -6.49 13.15 13.51
CA ARG A 370 -7.25 12.44 12.47
C ARG A 370 -6.34 11.85 11.39
N THR A 371 -5.30 12.58 10.99
CA THR A 371 -4.30 12.08 10.03
C THR A 371 -3.53 10.90 10.60
N ARG A 372 -3.17 10.93 11.89
CA ARG A 372 -2.56 9.77 12.58
C ARG A 372 -3.49 8.57 12.62
N LEU A 373 -4.78 8.78 12.91
CA LEU A 373 -5.79 7.72 12.86
C LEU A 373 -5.90 7.13 11.44
N TYR A 374 -5.94 7.97 10.42
CA TYR A 374 -5.94 7.54 9.02
C TYR A 374 -4.71 6.69 8.68
N ARG A 375 -3.49 7.14 9.02
CA ARG A 375 -2.26 6.36 8.83
C ARG A 375 -2.30 5.03 9.55
N LEU A 376 -2.88 4.98 10.77
CA LEU A 376 -3.06 3.73 11.50
C LEU A 376 -4.03 2.79 10.78
N THR A 377 -5.16 3.30 10.26
CA THR A 377 -6.12 2.50 9.49
C THR A 377 -5.52 1.97 8.18
N GLU A 378 -4.68 2.75 7.51
CA GLU A 378 -3.99 2.37 6.29
C GLU A 378 -2.90 1.33 6.59
N PHE A 379 -2.15 1.53 7.67
CA PHE A 379 -1.15 0.57 8.14
C PHE A 379 -1.79 -0.78 8.47
N ILE A 380 -2.82 -0.81 9.32
CA ILE A 380 -3.58 -2.03 9.64
C ILE A 380 -4.31 -2.56 8.39
N GLY A 381 -4.56 -1.69 7.40
CA GLY A 381 -5.08 -1.94 6.04
C GLY A 381 -4.66 -3.28 5.47
N ARG A 382 -3.37 -3.39 5.14
CA ARG A 382 -2.78 -4.57 4.51
C ARG A 382 -2.85 -5.85 5.34
N TRP A 383 -2.80 -5.75 6.67
CA TRP A 383 -2.74 -6.92 7.58
C TRP A 383 -4.08 -7.63 7.73
N SER A 384 -5.19 -6.99 7.33
CA SER A 384 -6.51 -7.62 7.45
C SER A 384 -6.70 -8.79 6.48
N MET A 385 -5.81 -9.00 5.52
CA MET A 385 -5.85 -10.15 4.61
C MET A 385 -5.18 -11.41 5.19
N VAL A 386 -4.52 -11.32 6.37
CA VAL A 386 -3.88 -12.49 7.02
C VAL A 386 -4.85 -13.67 7.10
N ASP A 387 -6.09 -13.44 7.53
CA ASP A 387 -7.06 -14.52 7.78
C ASP A 387 -7.51 -15.25 6.50
N VAL A 388 -7.65 -14.53 5.37
CA VAL A 388 -7.92 -15.17 4.07
C VAL A 388 -6.78 -16.11 3.69
N PHE A 389 -5.53 -15.70 3.93
CA PHE A 389 -4.38 -16.57 3.69
C PHE A 389 -4.33 -17.75 4.66
N VAL A 390 -4.67 -17.56 5.94
CA VAL A 390 -4.74 -18.65 6.93
C VAL A 390 -5.73 -19.72 6.47
N VAL A 391 -6.94 -19.33 6.06
CA VAL A 391 -7.96 -20.28 5.56
C VAL A 391 -7.48 -20.99 4.30
N ALA A 392 -6.90 -20.26 3.34
CA ALA A 392 -6.42 -20.85 2.10
C ALA A 392 -5.31 -21.88 2.33
N ILE A 393 -4.36 -21.58 3.23
CA ILE A 393 -3.28 -22.49 3.60
C ILE A 393 -3.83 -23.69 4.37
N LEU A 394 -4.74 -23.49 5.31
CA LEU A 394 -5.32 -24.58 6.11
C LEU A 394 -6.08 -25.60 5.23
N VAL A 395 -6.87 -25.11 4.26
CA VAL A 395 -7.58 -25.96 3.29
C VAL A 395 -6.58 -26.77 2.45
N ALA A 396 -5.52 -26.12 1.96
CA ALA A 396 -4.50 -26.79 1.18
C ALA A 396 -3.74 -27.86 1.98
N LEU A 397 -3.37 -27.53 3.22
CA LEU A 397 -2.59 -28.41 4.10
C LEU A 397 -3.35 -29.67 4.52
N ILE A 398 -4.67 -29.57 4.71
CA ILE A 398 -5.46 -30.71 5.22
C ILE A 398 -5.92 -31.66 4.11
N ARG A 399 -6.13 -31.18 2.88
CA ARG A 399 -6.48 -32.04 1.73
C ARG A 399 -5.48 -33.18 1.51
N ALA A 400 -4.25 -32.96 1.94
CA ALA A 400 -3.17 -33.89 1.74
C ALA A 400 -3.20 -35.08 2.74
N GLY A 401 -3.96 -34.97 3.84
CA GLY A 401 -4.20 -36.06 4.81
C GLY A 401 -5.45 -36.88 4.47
N SER A 402 -5.38 -38.22 4.59
CA SER A 402 -6.46 -39.13 4.17
C SER A 402 -7.61 -39.31 5.16
N LEU A 403 -7.56 -38.68 6.35
CA LEU A 403 -8.49 -38.95 7.46
C LEU A 403 -9.44 -37.79 7.79
N MET A 404 -9.11 -36.55 7.42
CA MET A 404 -9.93 -35.36 7.67
C MET A 404 -9.90 -34.46 6.44
N SER A 405 -11.06 -33.94 6.04
CA SER A 405 -11.15 -32.92 5.00
C SER A 405 -11.72 -31.63 5.57
N ILE A 406 -11.04 -30.52 5.34
CA ILE A 406 -11.56 -29.18 5.63
C ILE A 406 -11.88 -28.51 4.31
N THR A 407 -13.14 -28.18 4.10
CA THR A 407 -13.57 -27.42 2.93
C THR A 407 -13.85 -25.97 3.31
N PRO A 408 -13.46 -24.99 2.46
CA PRO A 408 -13.76 -23.60 2.70
C PRO A 408 -15.27 -23.37 2.61
N GLY A 409 -15.83 -22.74 3.64
CA GLY A 409 -17.23 -22.36 3.65
C GLY A 409 -17.49 -21.02 2.92
N PRO A 410 -18.77 -20.69 2.65
CA PRO A 410 -19.14 -19.48 1.92
C PRO A 410 -18.74 -18.17 2.63
N ALA A 411 -18.49 -18.21 3.94
CA ALA A 411 -18.01 -17.03 4.67
C ALA A 411 -16.63 -16.56 4.19
N ALA A 412 -15.78 -17.43 3.62
CA ALA A 412 -14.45 -17.05 3.14
C ALA A 412 -14.52 -15.98 2.03
N LEU A 413 -15.46 -16.10 1.08
CA LEU A 413 -15.70 -15.07 0.06
C LEU A 413 -16.22 -13.77 0.66
N ALA A 414 -17.21 -13.87 1.54
CA ALA A 414 -17.82 -12.71 2.18
C ALA A 414 -16.75 -11.93 2.97
N PHE A 415 -15.94 -12.64 3.74
CA PHE A 415 -14.83 -12.08 4.50
C PHE A 415 -13.77 -11.45 3.60
N GLY A 416 -13.31 -12.15 2.56
CA GLY A 416 -12.38 -11.59 1.58
C GLY A 416 -12.92 -10.32 0.91
N GLY A 417 -14.22 -10.29 0.60
CA GLY A 417 -14.89 -9.10 0.08
C GLY A 417 -14.88 -7.92 1.06
N VAL A 418 -15.12 -8.14 2.36
CA VAL A 418 -14.98 -7.09 3.39
C VAL A 418 -13.58 -6.51 3.40
N VAL A 419 -12.55 -7.35 3.37
CA VAL A 419 -11.15 -6.90 3.38
C VAL A 419 -10.83 -6.05 2.15
N VAL A 420 -11.21 -6.52 0.96
CA VAL A 420 -10.99 -5.78 -0.30
C VAL A 420 -11.76 -4.46 -0.31
N LEU A 421 -13.05 -4.47 0.08
CA LEU A 421 -13.88 -3.27 0.10
C LEU A 421 -13.38 -2.23 1.12
N THR A 422 -12.94 -2.66 2.30
CA THR A 422 -12.38 -1.74 3.31
C THR A 422 -11.03 -1.17 2.89
N MET A 423 -10.18 -1.96 2.23
CA MET A 423 -8.93 -1.49 1.63
C MET A 423 -9.19 -0.47 0.52
N LEU A 424 -10.13 -0.76 -0.39
CA LEU A 424 -10.55 0.19 -1.43
C LEU A 424 -11.16 1.46 -0.83
N ALA A 425 -11.97 1.35 0.24
CA ALA A 425 -12.53 2.50 0.93
C ALA A 425 -11.43 3.43 1.45
N ALA A 426 -10.40 2.88 2.11
CA ALA A 426 -9.25 3.63 2.60
C ALA A 426 -8.46 4.31 1.46
N MET A 427 -8.27 3.63 0.33
CA MET A 427 -7.60 4.20 -0.86
C MET A 427 -8.40 5.31 -1.54
N THR A 428 -9.74 5.23 -1.50
CA THR A 428 -10.61 6.27 -2.09
C THR A 428 -10.79 7.48 -1.19
N PHE A 429 -10.51 7.36 0.10
CA PHE A 429 -10.59 8.45 1.05
C PHE A 429 -9.42 9.42 0.84
N ASP A 430 -9.73 10.70 0.63
CA ASP A 430 -8.72 11.74 0.42
C ASP A 430 -8.33 12.37 1.78
N PRO A 431 -7.14 12.07 2.35
CA PRO A 431 -6.73 12.59 3.65
C PRO A 431 -6.64 14.12 3.69
N ARG A 432 -6.47 14.79 2.54
CA ARG A 432 -6.39 16.25 2.44
C ARG A 432 -7.67 16.93 2.90
N LEU A 433 -8.82 16.26 2.78
CA LEU A 433 -10.11 16.75 3.27
C LEU A 433 -10.15 16.92 4.80
N LEU A 434 -9.30 16.23 5.56
CA LEU A 434 -9.21 16.39 7.01
C LEU A 434 -8.63 17.76 7.41
N TRP A 435 -7.90 18.39 6.50
CA TRP A 435 -7.16 19.64 6.70
C TRP A 435 -7.84 20.86 6.07
N ASP A 436 -8.91 20.64 5.29
CA ASP A 436 -9.70 21.71 4.71
C ASP A 436 -10.56 22.33 5.81
N SER A 437 -10.22 23.54 6.25
CA SER A 437 -11.06 24.31 7.17
C SER A 437 -12.37 24.68 6.47
N PRO A 438 -13.53 24.61 7.15
CA PRO A 438 -14.76 25.14 6.58
C PRO A 438 -14.53 26.64 6.33
N ALA A 439 -14.91 27.14 5.16
CA ALA A 439 -14.93 28.57 4.91
C ALA A 439 -15.69 29.27 6.06
N PRO A 440 -15.22 30.40 6.58
CA PRO A 440 -16.00 31.18 7.55
C PRO A 440 -17.39 31.39 6.95
N ARG A 441 -18.44 30.98 7.68
CA ARG A 441 -19.80 31.41 7.33
C ARG A 441 -19.73 32.92 7.27
N GLU A 442 -19.96 33.52 6.10
CA GLU A 442 -20.18 34.96 5.96
C GLU A 442 -21.22 35.33 7.02
N SER A 443 -20.75 35.95 8.10
CA SER A 443 -21.60 36.67 9.02
C SER A 443 -22.29 37.72 8.16
N ALA A 444 -23.58 37.52 7.92
CA ALA A 444 -24.42 38.44 7.17
C ALA A 444 -24.07 39.87 7.56
N GLU A 445 -23.40 40.56 6.64
CA GLU A 445 -23.01 41.95 6.80
C GLU A 445 -24.31 42.76 6.96
N PRO A 446 -24.50 43.51 8.06
CA PRO A 446 -25.67 44.36 8.17
C PRO A 446 -25.56 45.41 7.08
N ARG A 447 -26.41 45.31 6.05
CA ARG A 447 -26.62 46.29 4.99
C ARG A 447 -26.41 47.71 5.51
N ASP A 448 -25.38 48.37 5.00
CA ASP A 448 -25.12 49.80 5.18
C ASP A 448 -26.41 50.61 5.00
N ARG A 449 -26.76 51.41 6.01
CA ARG A 449 -27.72 52.51 5.84
C ARG A 449 -27.00 53.63 5.09
N PRO A 450 -27.58 54.19 4.01
CA PRO A 450 -26.96 55.29 3.30
C PRO A 450 -26.87 56.53 4.18
N ARG A 451 -25.64 57.06 4.34
CA ARG A 451 -25.39 58.42 4.81
C ARG A 451 -25.98 59.41 3.81
N GLN A 452 -27.14 59.99 4.12
CA GLN A 452 -27.59 61.23 3.48
C GLN A 452 -27.05 62.41 4.30
N GLY A 453 -26.01 63.04 3.76
CA GLY A 453 -25.60 64.39 4.13
C GLY A 453 -26.41 65.41 3.35
N ALA A 454 -26.80 66.47 4.03
CA ALA A 454 -27.54 67.63 3.52
C ALA A 454 -26.74 68.47 2.50
N PRO A 455 -27.44 69.32 1.75
CA PRO A 455 -27.01 70.72 1.66
C PRO A 455 -28.17 71.70 1.91
N GLY A 456 -27.93 72.68 2.78
CA GLY A 456 -28.77 73.85 3.03
C GLY A 456 -27.90 75.01 3.48
#